data_AF-A0A4Y9ZMV2-F1
#
_entry.id   AF-A0A4Y9ZMV2-F1
#
_cell.length_a   1.000
_cell.length_b   1.000
_cell.length_c   1.000
_cell.angle_alpha   90.00
_cell.angle_beta   90.00
_cell.angle_gamma   90.00
#
_symmetry.space_group_name_H-M   'P 1'
#
loop_
_entity.id
_entity.type
_entity.pdbx_description
1 polymer ?
#
loop_
_entity_poly.entity_id
_entity_poly.type
_entity_poly.pdbx_seq_one_letter_code
_entity_poly.pdbx_strand_id
1 'polypeptide(L)' 'MSEPAPLPTLVYLGPVGTYSHQIACSTFGDRVAYEPRASIADVFAAVGEAPLALVPQENSIYGPVAET' A
#
# COMPACT_ATOMS: atom_id res chain seq x y z
N MET A 1 27.25 14.41 11.00
CA MET A 1 25.77 14.43 10.93
C MET A 1 25.37 13.16 10.20
N SER A 2 24.68 12.24 10.86
CA SER A 2 24.24 11.00 10.20
C SER A 2 23.00 11.31 9.38
N GLU A 3 23.01 10.96 8.10
CA GLU A 3 21.83 11.03 7.24
C GLU A 3 20.76 10.06 7.78
N PRO A 4 19.47 10.45 7.87
CA PRO A 4 18.43 9.54 8.28
C PRO A 4 18.33 8.41 7.26
N ALA A 5 18.23 7.16 7.72
CA ALA A 5 17.99 6.02 6.85
C ALA A 5 16.70 6.24 6.03
N PRO A 6 16.66 5.79 4.77
CA PRO A 6 15.49 5.97 3.91
C PRO A 6 14.24 5.35 4.54
N LEU A 7 13.09 6.01 4.38
CA LEU A 7 11.81 5.50 4.86
C LEU A 7 11.48 4.17 4.17
N PRO A 8 10.91 3.20 4.89
CA PRO A 8 10.42 1.97 4.28
C PRO A 8 9.28 2.26 3.29
N THR A 9 9.32 1.64 2.11
CA THR A 9 8.26 1.78 1.11
C THR A 9 7.04 0.94 1.48
N LEU A 10 5.85 1.55 1.41
CA LEU A 10 4.56 0.89 1.53
C LEU A 10 3.82 0.95 0.19
N VAL A 11 3.64 -0.23 -0.43
CA VAL A 11 2.84 -0.37 -1.64
C VAL A 11 1.37 -0.61 -1.29
N TYR A 12 0.46 -0.03 -2.06
CA TYR A 12 -0.98 -0.18 -1.83
C TYR A 12 -1.78 -0.09 -3.13
N LEU A 13 -3.03 -0.56 -3.11
CA LEU A 13 -3.95 -0.42 -4.24
C LEU A 13 -4.31 1.06 -4.45
N GLY A 14 -3.76 1.64 -5.50
CA GLY A 14 -3.93 3.04 -5.87
C GLY A 14 -5.21 3.32 -6.66
N PRO A 15 -5.32 4.53 -7.24
CA PRO A 15 -4.36 5.64 -7.17
C PRO A 15 -4.31 6.34 -5.79
N VAL A 16 -3.49 7.39 -5.68
CA VAL A 16 -3.52 8.32 -4.52
C VAL A 16 -4.94 8.86 -4.32
N GLY A 17 -5.38 8.90 -3.06
CA GLY A 17 -6.72 9.41 -2.70
C GLY A 17 -7.82 8.34 -2.60
N THR A 18 -7.52 7.07 -2.91
CA THR A 18 -8.44 5.94 -2.66
C THR A 18 -8.60 5.65 -1.16
N TYR A 19 -9.56 4.79 -0.81
CA TYR A 19 -9.70 4.28 0.56
C TYR A 19 -8.42 3.60 1.07
N SER A 20 -7.75 2.80 0.23
CA SER A 20 -6.46 2.19 0.59
C SER A 20 -5.40 3.24 0.90
N HIS A 21 -5.34 4.34 0.12
CA HIS A 21 -4.46 5.47 0.44
C HIS A 21 -4.81 6.12 1.78
N GLN A 22 -6.10 6.37 2.04
CA GLN A 22 -6.54 6.98 3.30
C GLN A 22 -6.20 6.13 4.52
N ILE A 23 -6.43 4.80 4.43
CA ILE A 23 -6.06 3.86 5.49
C ILE A 23 -4.54 3.86 5.67
N ALA A 24 -3.77 3.78 4.57
CA ALA A 24 -2.31 3.82 4.64
C ALA A 24 -1.82 5.09 5.36
N CYS A 25 -2.31 6.27 4.98
CA CYS A 25 -1.97 7.54 5.64
C CYS A 25 -2.38 7.55 7.11
N SER A 26 -3.59 7.08 7.43
CA SER A 26 -4.09 7.05 8.82
C SER A 26 -3.31 6.07 9.70
N THR A 27 -2.76 5.00 9.15
CA THR A 27 -2.03 3.98 9.90
C THR A 27 -0.54 4.31 10.02
N PHE A 28 0.09 4.81 8.94
CA PHE A 28 1.54 4.94 8.86
C PHE A 28 2.06 6.39 8.91
N GLY A 29 1.25 7.39 8.58
CA GLY A 29 1.65 8.81 8.58
C GLY A 29 2.97 9.05 7.83
N ASP A 30 3.88 9.83 8.40
CA ASP A 30 5.19 10.15 7.81
C ASP A 30 6.27 9.07 8.03
N ARG A 31 5.88 7.86 8.46
CA ARG A 31 6.84 6.78 8.81
C ARG A 31 7.22 5.91 7.62
N VAL A 32 6.56 6.09 6.47
CA VAL A 32 6.73 5.28 5.25
C VAL A 32 6.73 6.17 4.01
N ALA A 33 7.32 5.68 2.93
CA ALA A 33 7.12 6.23 1.60
C ALA A 33 5.95 5.51 0.91
N TYR A 34 4.99 6.25 0.37
CA TYR A 34 3.78 5.69 -0.24
C TYR A 34 3.96 5.44 -1.74
N GLU A 35 3.65 4.23 -2.20
CA GLU A 35 3.77 3.87 -3.61
C GLU A 35 2.49 3.18 -4.13
N PRO A 36 1.65 3.87 -4.92
CA PRO A 36 0.42 3.29 -5.45
C PRO A 36 0.70 2.27 -6.56
N ARG A 37 -0.08 1.19 -6.59
CA ARG A 37 -0.09 0.19 -7.67
C ARG A 37 -1.46 0.14 -8.33
N ALA A 38 -1.49 -0.23 -9.62
CA ALA A 38 -2.70 -0.19 -10.42
C ALA A 38 -3.69 -1.33 -10.10
N SER A 39 -3.18 -2.46 -9.64
CA SER A 39 -3.95 -3.68 -9.38
C SER A 39 -3.48 -4.38 -8.10
N ILE A 40 -4.30 -5.29 -7.57
CA ILE A 40 -3.94 -6.08 -6.39
C ILE A 40 -2.78 -7.04 -6.72
N ALA A 41 -2.80 -7.66 -7.90
CA ALA A 41 -1.68 -8.44 -8.41
C ALA A 41 -0.36 -7.65 -8.44
N ASP A 42 -0.39 -6.37 -8.80
CA ASP A 42 0.80 -5.51 -8.78
C ASP A 42 1.30 -5.23 -7.35
N VAL A 43 0.39 -5.11 -6.38
CA VAL A 43 0.75 -4.98 -4.96
C VAL A 43 1.43 -6.26 -4.47
N PHE A 44 0.90 -7.44 -4.82
CA PHE A 44 1.51 -8.72 -4.48
C PHE A 44 2.85 -8.94 -5.18
N ALA A 45 2.97 -8.56 -6.45
CA ALA A 45 4.23 -8.67 -7.20
C ALA A 45 5.36 -7.84 -6.57
N ALA A 46 5.02 -6.70 -5.95
CA ALA A 46 5.97 -5.86 -5.23
C ALA A 46 6.37 -6.42 -3.85
N VAL A 47 5.72 -7.47 -3.35
CA VAL A 47 6.09 -8.15 -2.10
C VAL A 47 7.42 -8.90 -2.33
N GLY A 48 8.49 -8.38 -1.73
CA GLY A 48 9.86 -8.86 -1.94
C GLY A 48 10.81 -7.72 -2.33
N GLU A 49 10.28 -6.68 -2.96
CA GLU A 49 10.98 -5.42 -3.24
C GLU A 49 10.61 -4.35 -2.20
N ALA A 50 9.33 -4.27 -1.85
CA ALA A 50 8.81 -3.36 -0.84
C ALA A 50 8.73 -4.05 0.54
N PRO A 51 9.13 -3.37 1.62
CA PRO A 51 9.05 -3.93 2.98
C PRO A 51 7.62 -4.00 3.53
N LEU A 52 6.67 -3.22 2.97
CA LEU A 52 5.28 -3.17 3.43
C LEU A 52 4.33 -3.18 2.24
N ALA A 53 3.23 -3.93 2.36
CA ALA A 53 2.15 -3.97 1.38
C ALA A 53 0.79 -3.89 2.08
N LEU A 54 -0.13 -3.10 1.52
CA LEU A 54 -1.51 -2.97 1.98
C LEU A 54 -2.45 -3.43 0.88
N VAL A 55 -3.14 -4.56 1.12
CA VAL A 55 -4.10 -5.18 0.21
C VAL A 55 -5.48 -5.20 0.88
N PRO A 56 -6.55 -4.72 0.23
CA PRO A 56 -7.90 -4.87 0.77
C PRO A 56 -8.34 -6.34 0.76
N GLN A 57 -8.80 -6.86 1.90
CA GLN A 57 -9.28 -8.25 2.01
C GLN A 57 -10.76 -8.40 1.57
N GLU A 58 -11.58 -7.37 1.80
CA GLU A 58 -13.00 -7.39 1.45
C GLU A 58 -13.38 -6.04 0.84
N ASN A 59 -14.02 -6.06 -0.33
CA ASN A 59 -14.50 -4.84 -0.98
C ASN A 59 -16.02 -4.73 -0.74
N SER A 60 -16.43 -3.86 0.19
CA SER A 60 -17.84 -3.75 0.60
C SER A 60 -18.81 -3.34 -0.53
N ILE A 61 -18.33 -2.92 -1.70
CA ILE A 61 -19.15 -2.49 -2.84
C ILE A 61 -19.36 -3.62 -3.86
N TYR A 62 -18.37 -4.50 -4.03
CA TYR A 62 -18.37 -5.56 -5.05
C TYR A 62 -18.31 -6.99 -4.47
N GLY A 63 -18.29 -7.12 -3.14
CA GLY A 63 -18.15 -8.42 -2.47
C GLY A 63 -16.69 -8.82 -2.27
N PRO A 64 -16.41 -10.09 -1.93
CA PRO A 64 -15.05 -10.55 -1.67
C PRO A 64 -14.13 -10.27 -2.86
N VAL A 65 -12.89 -9.87 -2.57
CA VAL A 65 -11.87 -9.68 -3.60
C VAL A 65 -11.54 -11.05 -4.18
N ALA A 66 -11.94 -11.30 -5.43
CA ALA A 66 -11.73 -12.59 -6.10
C ALA A 66 -10.26 -12.81 -6.53
N GLU A 67 -9.43 -11.78 -6.45
CA GLU A 67 -8.01 -11.82 -6.83
C GLU A 67 -7.14 -11.52 -5.60
N THR A 68 -6.78 -12.58 -4.88
CA THR A 68 -5.81 -12.59 -3.77
C THR A 68 -4.77 -13.65 -4.00
#